data_AF-A0A3D0UKV3-F1
#
_entry.id   AF-A0A3D0UKV3-F1
#
_cell.length_a   1.000
_cell.length_b   1.000
_cell.length_c   1.000
_cell.angle_alpha   90.00
_cell.angle_beta   90.00
_cell.angle_gamma   90.00
#
_symmetry.space_group_name_H-M   'P 1'
#
loop_
_entity.id
_entity.type
_entity.pdbx_description
1 polymer ?
#
loop_
_entity_poly.entity_id
_entity_poly.type
_entity_poly.pdbx_seq_one_letter_code
_entity_poly.pdbx_strand_id
1 'polypeptide(L)'
;MNPDEELPPLAWRWLSILAVILLLVIVSGIGLISAGVFDPKPLGSAKVEYPLNPVDIQGNSQELNWIENQISSAMFTVRLTASRLRGEVDVAYGLAIGDKNDYLVVAVSPLGYYSIWRGSDLASQTENNQVIESWQTWPHVRTDENDNEIWIDVQNDRITSIRINREILWQEPLPIHSRGIGLWVQSFGEPAVIDFQKIELFSQQVE
;
A
#
# COMPACT_ATOMS: atom_id res chain seq x y z
N MET A 1 15.16 -7.24 -56.56
CA MET A 1 13.87 -7.14 -55.84
C MET A 1 13.25 -5.84 -56.31
N ASN A 2 12.19 -5.92 -57.10
CA ASN A 2 11.65 -4.75 -57.81
C ASN A 2 10.91 -3.88 -56.79
N PRO A 3 11.29 -2.60 -56.59
CA PRO A 3 10.65 -1.75 -55.56
C PRO A 3 9.21 -1.33 -55.90
N ASP A 4 8.71 -1.67 -57.09
CA ASP A 4 7.40 -1.22 -57.62
C ASP A 4 6.34 -2.33 -57.71
N GLU A 5 6.52 -3.45 -57.01
CA GLU A 5 5.51 -4.53 -56.99
C GLU A 5 4.39 -4.16 -55.99
N GLU A 6 3.34 -3.49 -56.50
CA GLU A 6 2.16 -3.12 -55.71
C GLU A 6 1.51 -4.38 -55.11
N LEU A 7 1.27 -4.35 -53.79
CA LEU A 7 0.60 -5.45 -53.09
C LEU A 7 -0.79 -5.71 -53.72
N PRO A 8 -1.17 -6.97 -53.95
CA PRO A 8 -2.45 -7.30 -54.56
C PRO A 8 -3.61 -6.73 -53.73
N PRO A 9 -4.73 -6.28 -54.33
CA PRO A 9 -5.84 -5.63 -53.63
C PRO A 9 -6.42 -6.43 -52.44
N LEU A 10 -6.36 -7.77 -52.52
CA LEU A 10 -6.73 -8.67 -51.44
C LEU A 10 -5.81 -8.51 -50.22
N ALA A 11 -4.50 -8.32 -50.42
CA ALA A 11 -3.55 -8.10 -49.34
C ALA A 11 -3.83 -6.78 -48.61
N TRP A 12 -4.15 -5.70 -49.34
CA TRP A 12 -4.55 -4.43 -48.74
C TRP A 12 -5.82 -4.54 -47.89
N ARG A 13 -6.82 -5.27 -48.37
CA ARG A 13 -8.06 -5.51 -47.60
C ARG A 13 -7.79 -6.27 -46.30
N TRP A 14 -6.97 -7.32 -46.35
CA TRP A 14 -6.58 -8.05 -45.15
C TRP A 14 -5.77 -7.20 -44.18
N LEU A 15 -4.85 -6.38 -44.70
CA LEU A 15 -4.05 -5.48 -43.89
C LEU A 15 -4.92 -4.42 -43.20
N SER A 16 -5.90 -3.85 -43.89
CA SER A 16 -6.88 -2.93 -43.29
C SER A 16 -7.73 -3.62 -42.22
N ILE A 17 -8.20 -4.84 -42.45
CA ILE A 17 -8.98 -5.60 -41.46
C ILE A 17 -8.13 -5.87 -40.21
N LEU A 18 -6.88 -6.34 -40.39
CA LEU A 18 -5.95 -6.58 -39.29
C LEU A 18 -5.65 -5.30 -38.51
N ALA A 19 -5.46 -4.18 -39.20
CA ALA A 19 -5.25 -2.88 -38.56
C ALA A 19 -6.45 -2.45 -37.71
N VAL A 20 -7.67 -2.61 -38.21
CA VAL A 20 -8.90 -2.29 -37.46
C VAL A 20 -9.07 -3.21 -36.25
N ILE A 21 -8.82 -4.52 -36.39
CA ILE A 21 -8.88 -5.47 -35.27
C ILE A 21 -7.84 -5.10 -34.21
N LEU A 22 -6.59 -4.82 -34.62
CA LEU A 22 -5.53 -4.42 -33.70
C LEU A 22 -5.90 -3.13 -32.96
N LEU A 23 -6.45 -2.13 -33.65
CA LEU A 23 -6.92 -0.90 -33.03
C LEU A 23 -8.01 -1.17 -31.99
N LEU A 24 -8.99 -2.01 -32.30
CA LEU A 24 -10.05 -2.38 -31.36
C LEU A 24 -9.49 -3.09 -30.12
N VAL A 25 -8.52 -3.98 -30.29
CA VAL A 25 -7.84 -4.66 -29.18
C VAL A 25 -7.09 -3.65 -28.31
N ILE A 26 -6.36 -2.70 -28.91
CA ILE A 26 -5.62 -1.67 -28.17
C ILE A 26 -6.60 -0.77 -27.39
N VAL A 27 -7.65 -0.26 -28.02
CA VAL A 27 -8.65 0.60 -27.37
C VAL A 27 -9.35 -0.15 -26.24
N SER A 28 -9.71 -1.41 -26.46
CA SER A 28 -10.33 -2.25 -25.42
C SER A 28 -9.36 -2.49 -24.26
N GLY A 29 -8.09 -2.80 -24.56
CA GLY A 29 -7.04 -2.98 -23.55
C GLY A 29 -6.84 -1.73 -22.70
N ILE A 30 -6.72 -0.56 -23.34
CA ILE A 30 -6.62 0.74 -22.65
C ILE A 30 -7.87 0.99 -21.80
N GLY A 31 -9.07 0.68 -22.32
CA GLY A 31 -10.32 0.81 -21.60
C GLY A 31 -10.37 -0.06 -20.34
N LEU A 32 -9.93 -1.32 -20.42
CA LEU A 32 -9.87 -2.25 -19.29
C LEU A 32 -8.86 -1.81 -18.21
N ILE A 33 -7.68 -1.35 -18.64
CA ILE A 33 -6.64 -0.81 -17.73
C ILE A 33 -7.17 0.45 -17.03
N SER A 34 -7.74 1.38 -17.79
CA SER A 34 -8.29 2.64 -17.23
C SER A 34 -9.48 2.41 -16.30
N ALA A 35 -10.24 1.34 -16.53
CA ALA A 35 -11.33 0.92 -15.65
C ALA A 35 -10.86 0.18 -14.38
N GLY A 36 -9.54 -0.01 -14.19
CA GLY A 36 -8.99 -0.70 -13.02
C GLY A 36 -9.36 -2.18 -12.96
N VAL A 37 -9.68 -2.81 -14.10
CA VAL A 37 -10.05 -4.24 -14.13
C VAL A 37 -8.89 -5.13 -13.65
N PHE A 38 -7.67 -4.65 -13.85
CA PHE A 38 -6.43 -5.30 -13.41
C PHE A 38 -5.89 -4.74 -12.09
N ASP A 39 -6.60 -3.81 -11.43
CA ASP A 39 -6.18 -3.32 -10.11
C ASP A 39 -6.20 -4.47 -9.11
N PRO A 40 -5.17 -4.60 -8.26
CA PRO A 40 -5.14 -5.62 -7.24
C PRO A 40 -6.31 -5.41 -6.28
N LYS A 41 -7.07 -6.48 -6.07
CA LYS A 41 -8.24 -6.48 -5.19
C LYS A 41 -7.82 -6.86 -3.78
N PRO A 42 -8.40 -6.22 -2.75
CA PRO A 42 -8.20 -6.65 -1.37
C PRO A 42 -8.80 -8.04 -1.14
N LEU A 43 -8.36 -8.69 -0.06
CA LEU A 43 -8.90 -9.95 0.43
C LEU A 43 -10.27 -9.72 1.06
N GLY A 44 -11.31 -9.90 0.26
CA GLY A 44 -12.70 -9.78 0.69
C GLY A 44 -13.46 -8.65 -0.01
N SER A 45 -14.78 -8.67 0.15
CA SER A 45 -15.70 -7.70 -0.45
C SER A 45 -16.39 -6.81 0.59
N ALA A 46 -16.53 -7.29 1.82
CA ALA A 46 -17.09 -6.48 2.90
C ALA A 46 -16.06 -5.45 3.32
N LYS A 47 -16.46 -4.18 3.26
CA LYS A 47 -15.62 -3.05 3.59
C LYS A 47 -16.19 -2.33 4.80
N VAL A 48 -15.38 -2.19 5.84
CA VAL A 48 -15.63 -1.26 6.95
C VAL A 48 -14.63 -0.13 6.83
N GLU A 49 -15.10 1.11 6.95
CA GLU A 49 -14.27 2.30 6.85
C GLU A 49 -14.25 3.03 8.21
N TYR A 50 -13.05 3.37 8.65
CA TYR A 50 -12.79 4.11 9.89
C TYR A 50 -12.14 5.44 9.51
N PRO A 51 -12.86 6.58 9.58
CA PRO A 51 -12.23 7.88 9.40
C PRO A 51 -11.25 8.12 10.56
N LEU A 52 -10.13 8.75 10.24
CA LEU A 52 -9.06 9.07 11.17
C LEU A 52 -8.92 10.59 11.29
N ASN A 53 -8.15 11.03 12.29
CA ASN A 53 -7.86 12.44 12.50
C ASN A 53 -6.37 12.70 12.25
N PRO A 54 -5.99 13.92 11.83
CA PRO A 54 -4.60 14.33 11.81
C PRO A 54 -3.94 14.16 13.18
N VAL A 55 -2.66 13.79 13.16
CA VAL A 55 -1.83 13.60 14.34
C VAL A 55 -0.67 14.59 14.30
N ASP A 56 -0.56 15.41 15.35
CA ASP A 56 0.61 16.25 15.58
C ASP A 56 1.70 15.39 16.24
N ILE A 57 2.90 15.34 15.64
CA ILE A 57 4.06 14.65 16.19
C ILE A 57 5.13 15.66 16.57
N GLN A 58 5.71 15.50 17.77
CA GLN A 58 6.80 16.36 18.23
C GLN A 58 8.11 16.00 17.50
N GLY A 59 9.03 16.95 17.42
CA GLY A 59 10.35 16.70 16.84
C GLY A 59 11.11 15.60 17.59
N ASN A 60 11.82 14.74 16.86
CA ASN A 60 12.58 13.60 17.39
C ASN A 60 11.76 12.65 18.28
N SER A 61 10.48 12.49 17.98
CA SER A 61 9.57 11.61 18.74
C SER A 61 8.93 10.56 17.85
N GLN A 62 8.45 9.50 18.49
CA GLN A 62 7.75 8.39 17.84
C GLN A 62 6.50 8.05 18.64
N GLU A 63 5.41 7.76 17.94
CA GLU A 63 4.15 7.30 18.51
C GLU A 63 3.63 6.08 17.75
N LEU A 64 2.98 5.18 18.47
CA LEU A 64 2.22 4.06 17.91
C LEU A 64 0.90 3.96 18.66
N ASN A 65 -0.17 4.31 17.96
CA ASN A 65 -1.52 4.41 18.48
C ASN A 65 -2.36 3.23 17.97
N TRP A 66 -2.78 2.35 18.88
CA TRP A 66 -3.65 1.21 18.55
C TRP A 66 -5.09 1.65 18.39
N ILE A 67 -5.76 1.13 17.37
CA ILE A 67 -7.19 1.32 17.17
C ILE A 67 -7.91 0.24 17.95
N GLU A 68 -8.87 0.65 18.77
CA GLU A 68 -9.71 -0.24 19.59
C GLU A 68 -10.67 -1.05 18.72
N ASN A 69 -10.15 -2.03 17.96
CA ASN A 69 -10.91 -3.06 17.28
C ASN A 69 -9.99 -4.21 16.89
N GLN A 70 -10.30 -5.41 17.37
CA GLN A 70 -9.64 -6.63 16.88
C GLN A 70 -10.37 -7.17 15.66
N ILE A 71 -9.62 -7.56 14.64
CA ILE A 71 -10.18 -8.17 13.44
C ILE A 71 -10.50 -9.64 13.73
N SER A 72 -11.77 -10.01 13.66
CA SER A 72 -12.21 -11.39 13.90
C SER A 72 -11.96 -12.32 12.71
N SER A 73 -11.97 -11.80 11.48
CA SER A 73 -11.74 -12.59 10.26
C SER A 73 -10.31 -13.13 10.19
N ALA A 74 -10.17 -14.38 9.75
CA ALA A 74 -8.87 -15.00 9.45
C ALA A 74 -8.28 -14.57 8.10
N MET A 75 -9.10 -13.96 7.23
CA MET A 75 -8.68 -13.41 5.94
C MET A 75 -9.16 -11.96 5.82
N PHE A 76 -8.21 -11.04 5.68
CA PHE A 76 -8.53 -9.63 5.58
C PHE A 76 -7.43 -8.83 4.88
N THR A 77 -7.78 -7.67 4.37
CA THR A 77 -6.84 -6.61 3.98
C THR A 77 -7.11 -5.38 4.84
N VAL A 78 -6.06 -4.80 5.41
CA VAL A 78 -6.12 -3.47 5.99
C VAL A 78 -5.47 -2.50 5.02
N ARG A 79 -6.17 -1.41 4.70
CA ARG A 79 -5.65 -0.32 3.87
C ARG A 79 -5.65 0.98 4.67
N LEU A 80 -4.49 1.59 4.81
CA LEU A 80 -4.31 2.93 5.35
C LEU A 80 -4.17 3.95 4.22
N THR A 81 -4.82 5.11 4.33
CA THR A 81 -4.53 6.30 3.51
C THR A 81 -4.04 7.41 4.42
N ALA A 82 -2.83 7.92 4.16
CA ALA A 82 -2.25 9.01 4.93
C ALA A 82 -1.26 9.84 4.09
N SER A 83 -1.03 11.09 4.51
CA SER A 83 -0.03 11.99 3.94
C SER A 83 0.60 12.86 5.02
N ARG A 84 1.74 13.49 4.71
CA ARG A 84 2.24 14.60 5.54
C ARG A 84 1.41 15.83 5.21
N LEU A 85 0.79 16.44 6.20
CA LEU A 85 0.00 17.66 6.03
C LEU A 85 0.87 18.92 6.05
N ARG A 86 1.80 19.02 7.02
CA ARG A 86 2.70 20.18 7.18
C ARG A 86 3.84 19.87 8.18
N GLY A 87 4.82 20.77 8.25
CA GLY A 87 5.97 20.68 9.17
C GLY A 87 7.14 19.92 8.56
N GLU A 88 7.95 19.27 9.39
CA GLU A 88 9.15 18.52 9.00
C GLU A 88 8.89 17.51 7.88
N VAL A 89 9.80 17.45 6.91
CA VAL A 89 9.74 16.50 5.77
C VAL A 89 10.47 15.20 6.13
N ASP A 90 11.49 15.27 6.99
CA ASP A 90 12.13 14.09 7.58
C ASP A 90 11.24 13.48 8.68
N VAL A 91 10.10 12.97 8.23
CA VAL A 91 9.05 12.32 9.02
C VAL A 91 8.68 11.01 8.33
N ALA A 92 8.15 10.07 9.09
CA ALA A 92 7.58 8.86 8.58
C ALA A 92 6.28 8.50 9.27
N TYR A 93 5.41 7.80 8.56
CA TYR A 93 4.13 7.32 9.06
C TYR A 93 3.77 5.98 8.44
N GLY A 94 2.95 5.20 9.12
CA GLY A 94 2.77 3.81 8.75
C GLY A 94 1.59 3.11 9.40
N LEU A 95 1.42 1.88 8.95
CA LEU A 95 0.41 0.95 9.42
C LEU A 95 1.10 -0.17 10.21
N ALA A 96 0.57 -0.48 11.39
CA ALA A 96 0.99 -1.59 12.21
C ALA A 96 -0.09 -2.68 12.27
N ILE A 97 0.33 -3.95 12.24
CA ILE A 97 -0.54 -5.11 12.46
C ILE A 97 0.05 -5.96 13.58
N GLY A 98 -0.76 -6.28 14.59
CA GLY A 98 -0.32 -7.07 15.76
C GLY A 98 -0.91 -6.56 17.06
N ASP A 99 -0.10 -6.58 18.12
CA ASP A 99 -0.40 -5.93 19.40
C ASP A 99 0.86 -5.33 20.02
N LYS A 100 0.74 -4.76 21.22
CA LYS A 100 1.84 -4.11 21.95
C LYS A 100 3.07 -5.00 22.22
N ASN A 101 2.93 -6.31 22.21
CA ASN A 101 4.01 -7.26 22.50
C ASN A 101 4.68 -7.78 21.23
N ASP A 102 3.94 -7.83 20.12
CA ASP A 102 4.45 -8.30 18.83
C ASP A 102 3.66 -7.66 17.69
N TYR A 103 4.33 -6.85 16.88
CA TYR A 103 3.71 -6.15 15.77
C TYR A 103 4.66 -5.98 14.60
N LEU A 104 4.09 -5.95 13.39
CA LEU A 104 4.80 -5.55 12.18
C LEU A 104 4.38 -4.14 11.79
N VAL A 105 5.33 -3.28 11.49
CA VAL A 105 5.10 -1.93 10.96
C VAL A 105 5.55 -1.89 9.50
N VAL A 106 4.73 -1.28 8.67
CA VAL A 106 5.09 -0.80 7.33
C VAL A 106 4.98 0.71 7.36
N ALA A 107 6.09 1.41 7.15
CA ALA A 107 6.12 2.86 7.16
C ALA A 107 6.68 3.43 5.86
N VAL A 108 6.23 4.63 5.55
CA VAL A 108 6.69 5.43 4.41
C VAL A 108 7.11 6.82 4.88
N SER A 109 7.97 7.46 4.10
CA SER A 109 8.38 8.84 4.29
C SER A 109 8.00 9.69 3.06
N PRO A 110 7.59 10.96 3.24
CA PRO A 110 7.42 11.93 2.16
C PRO A 110 8.67 12.15 1.29
N LEU A 111 9.83 11.65 1.71
CA LEU A 111 11.07 11.67 0.95
C LEU A 111 11.18 10.52 -0.08
N GLY A 112 10.17 9.65 -0.20
CA GLY A 112 10.16 8.53 -1.15
C GLY A 112 10.78 7.24 -0.61
N TYR A 113 10.90 7.13 0.73
CA TYR A 113 11.47 5.97 1.41
C TYR A 113 10.39 5.10 2.06
N TYR A 114 10.70 3.84 2.28
CA TYR A 114 9.90 2.92 3.09
C TYR A 114 10.79 2.07 4.00
N SER A 115 10.19 1.47 5.03
CA SER A 115 10.81 0.42 5.84
C SER A 115 9.75 -0.54 6.38
N ILE A 116 10.18 -1.78 6.62
CA ILE A 116 9.37 -2.83 7.23
C ILE A 116 10.17 -3.41 8.40
N TRP A 117 9.56 -3.48 9.58
CA TRP A 117 10.18 -4.09 10.73
C TRP A 117 9.16 -4.73 11.65
N ARG A 118 9.67 -5.62 12.50
CA ARG A 118 8.92 -6.22 13.59
C ARG A 118 9.38 -5.60 14.91
N GLY A 119 8.43 -5.09 15.68
CA GLY A 119 8.68 -4.55 17.01
C GLY A 119 8.10 -5.43 18.09
N SER A 120 8.70 -5.34 19.27
CA SER A 120 8.18 -5.89 20.51
C SER A 120 8.40 -4.87 21.61
N ASP A 121 7.44 -4.78 22.53
CA ASP A 121 7.49 -3.86 23.66
C ASP A 121 7.72 -2.38 23.29
N LEU A 122 6.62 -1.64 23.18
CA LEU A 122 6.59 -0.19 22.95
C LEU A 122 7.47 0.64 23.89
N ALA A 123 7.80 0.15 25.09
CA ALA A 123 8.67 0.87 26.03
C ALA A 123 10.14 0.87 25.58
N SER A 124 10.53 -0.10 24.75
CA SER A 124 11.90 -0.34 24.29
C SER A 124 12.09 0.25 22.88
N GLN A 125 11.81 1.55 22.71
CA GLN A 125 11.50 2.24 21.44
C GLN A 125 12.49 2.11 20.25
N THR A 126 13.60 1.37 20.34
CA THR A 126 14.49 1.21 19.16
C THR A 126 15.40 -0.02 19.19
N GLU A 127 15.80 -0.53 20.36
CA GLU A 127 16.87 -1.54 20.43
C GLU A 127 16.42 -2.98 20.09
N ASN A 128 15.12 -3.29 20.18
CA ASN A 128 14.60 -4.66 19.99
C ASN A 128 13.84 -4.86 18.68
N ASN A 129 13.91 -3.92 17.74
CA ASN A 129 13.22 -4.06 16.46
C ASN A 129 14.01 -4.98 15.53
N GLN A 130 13.36 -6.04 15.06
CA GLN A 130 13.88 -6.87 13.98
C GLN A 130 13.55 -6.20 12.64
N VAL A 131 14.54 -5.57 12.03
CA VAL A 131 14.42 -4.98 10.69
C VAL A 131 14.25 -6.09 9.65
N ILE A 132 13.18 -6.00 8.85
CA ILE A 132 12.93 -6.89 7.72
C ILE A 132 13.45 -6.21 6.44
N GLU A 133 13.04 -4.95 6.24
CA GLU A 133 13.54 -4.06 5.19
C GLU A 133 13.96 -2.74 5.83
N SER A 134 15.24 -2.38 5.71
CA SER A 134 15.75 -1.08 6.17
C SER A 134 15.20 0.06 5.30
N TRP A 135 15.28 1.29 5.81
CA TRP A 135 14.97 2.50 5.04
C TRP A 135 15.67 2.50 3.69
N GLN A 136 14.88 2.41 2.62
CA GLN A 136 15.35 2.44 1.24
C GLN A 136 14.30 3.09 0.34
N THR A 137 14.71 3.55 -0.84
CA THR A 137 13.82 4.22 -1.77
C THR A 137 12.87 3.24 -2.45
N TRP A 138 11.65 3.70 -2.75
CA TRP A 138 10.70 2.96 -3.57
C TRP A 138 9.96 3.89 -4.53
N PRO A 139 10.01 3.66 -5.85
CA PRO A 139 9.45 4.60 -6.85
C PRO A 139 7.96 4.90 -6.68
N HIS A 140 7.22 4.02 -5.99
CA HIS A 140 5.80 4.17 -5.81
C HIS A 140 5.41 4.88 -4.52
N VAL A 141 6.35 5.22 -3.62
CA VAL A 141 6.05 6.12 -2.51
C VAL A 141 5.89 7.53 -3.07
N ARG A 142 4.73 8.15 -2.83
CA ARG A 142 4.47 9.52 -3.25
C ARG A 142 5.12 10.49 -2.27
N THR A 143 5.73 11.53 -2.79
CA THR A 143 6.49 12.51 -2.01
C THR A 143 5.61 13.66 -1.52
N ASP A 144 6.17 14.48 -0.62
CA ASP A 144 5.59 15.73 -0.14
C ASP A 144 4.24 15.55 0.59
N GLU A 145 3.17 16.17 0.09
CA GLU A 145 1.82 16.20 0.70
C GLU A 145 0.86 15.24 -0.02
N ASN A 146 1.38 14.38 -0.91
CA ASN A 146 0.56 13.44 -1.65
C ASN A 146 0.19 12.22 -0.79
N ASP A 147 -1.03 11.74 -0.96
CA ASP A 147 -1.54 10.56 -0.26
C ASP A 147 -0.77 9.30 -0.63
N ASN A 148 -0.35 8.55 0.39
CA ASN A 148 0.13 7.20 0.26
C ASN A 148 -0.91 6.22 0.78
N GLU A 149 -1.12 5.13 0.04
CA GLU A 149 -1.87 3.97 0.48
C GLU A 149 -0.92 2.87 0.95
N ILE A 150 -1.12 2.31 2.15
CA ILE A 150 -0.41 1.11 2.62
C ILE A 150 -1.41 -0.02 2.79
N TRP A 151 -1.18 -1.14 2.13
CA TRP A 151 -2.07 -2.31 2.18
C TRP A 151 -1.33 -3.48 2.80
N ILE A 152 -1.95 -4.16 3.75
CA ILE A 152 -1.43 -5.39 4.36
C ILE A 152 -2.50 -6.47 4.23
N ASP A 153 -2.16 -7.51 3.48
CA ASP A 153 -3.01 -8.68 3.26
C ASP A 153 -2.65 -9.77 4.26
N VAL A 154 -3.65 -10.28 4.97
CA VAL A 154 -3.49 -11.32 5.99
C VAL A 154 -4.39 -12.51 5.65
N GLN A 155 -3.82 -13.71 5.68
CA GLN A 155 -4.54 -14.97 5.56
C GLN A 155 -4.03 -15.97 6.58
N ASN A 156 -4.93 -16.55 7.38
CA ASN A 156 -4.64 -17.60 8.35
C ASN A 156 -3.47 -17.25 9.28
N ASP A 157 -3.55 -16.07 9.90
CA ASP A 157 -2.54 -15.55 10.83
C ASP A 157 -1.15 -15.35 10.21
N ARG A 158 -1.12 -15.10 8.90
CA ARG A 158 0.09 -14.73 8.17
C ARG A 158 -0.15 -13.55 7.28
N ILE A 159 0.75 -12.57 7.31
CA ILE A 159 0.81 -11.53 6.30
C ILE A 159 1.30 -12.19 5.01
N THR A 160 0.49 -12.13 3.95
CA THR A 160 0.79 -12.75 2.65
C THR A 160 1.36 -11.77 1.65
N SER A 161 1.02 -10.48 1.77
CA SER A 161 1.63 -9.44 0.96
C SER A 161 1.47 -8.06 1.57
N ILE A 162 2.40 -7.17 1.23
CA ILE A 162 2.36 -5.74 1.56
C ILE A 162 2.41 -4.96 0.25
N ARG A 163 1.61 -3.91 0.14
CA ARG A 163 1.60 -3.00 -1.01
C ARG A 163 1.69 -1.55 -0.58
N ILE A 164 2.35 -0.75 -1.40
CA ILE A 164 2.33 0.72 -1.31
C ILE A 164 1.73 1.26 -2.61
N ASN A 165 0.70 2.10 -2.50
CA ASN A 165 0.01 2.69 -3.64
C ASN A 165 -0.42 1.64 -4.68
N ARG A 166 -0.96 0.52 -4.19
CA ARG A 166 -1.42 -0.65 -4.95
C ARG A 166 -0.32 -1.49 -5.61
N GLU A 167 0.94 -1.11 -5.49
CA GLU A 167 2.05 -1.87 -6.03
C GLU A 167 2.64 -2.82 -4.98
N ILE A 168 2.95 -4.05 -5.39
CA ILE A 168 3.50 -5.07 -4.51
C ILE A 168 4.89 -4.64 -4.05
N LEU A 169 5.05 -4.52 -2.74
CA LEU A 169 6.32 -4.25 -2.09
C LEU A 169 6.99 -5.55 -1.64
N TRP A 170 6.20 -6.49 -1.12
CA TRP A 170 6.72 -7.66 -0.42
C TRP A 170 5.69 -8.81 -0.40
N GLN A 171 6.14 -10.08 -0.42
CA GLN A 171 5.27 -11.28 -0.57
C GLN A 171 5.70 -12.55 0.20
N GLU A 172 6.52 -12.47 1.25
CA GLU A 172 7.08 -13.69 1.90
C GLU A 172 6.41 -14.06 3.23
N PRO A 173 5.45 -15.01 3.32
CA PRO A 173 4.58 -15.18 4.49
C PRO A 173 5.19 -14.92 5.89
N LEU A 174 4.70 -13.90 6.61
CA LEU A 174 5.13 -13.57 7.96
C LEU A 174 4.05 -13.92 8.99
N PRO A 175 4.37 -14.68 10.05
CA PRO A 175 3.38 -15.01 11.07
C PRO A 175 3.00 -13.76 11.87
N ILE A 176 1.73 -13.66 12.27
CA ILE A 176 1.23 -12.69 13.25
C ILE A 176 0.55 -13.44 14.40
N HIS A 177 0.67 -12.91 15.62
CA HIS A 177 0.07 -13.51 16.81
C HIS A 177 -1.21 -12.80 17.26
N SER A 178 -1.44 -11.59 16.74
CA SER A 178 -2.60 -10.77 17.02
C SER A 178 -3.01 -10.00 15.76
N ARG A 179 -4.27 -9.59 15.71
CA ARG A 179 -4.92 -8.92 14.56
C ARG A 179 -5.41 -7.53 14.93
N GLY A 180 -4.69 -6.83 15.81
CA GLY A 180 -4.91 -5.41 16.07
C GLY A 180 -4.33 -4.56 14.95
N ILE A 181 -4.90 -3.36 14.79
CA ILE A 181 -4.45 -2.36 13.83
C ILE A 181 -3.88 -1.17 14.60
N GLY A 182 -2.70 -0.71 14.24
CA GLY A 182 -2.07 0.47 14.82
C GLY A 182 -1.64 1.47 13.76
N LEU A 183 -1.57 2.74 14.16
CA LEU A 183 -1.00 3.82 13.38
C LEU A 183 0.36 4.17 13.98
N TRP A 184 1.40 4.14 13.16
CA TRP A 184 2.75 4.49 13.59
C TRP A 184 3.17 5.82 12.96
N VAL A 185 3.86 6.66 13.71
CA VAL A 185 4.43 7.93 13.22
C VAL A 185 5.73 8.24 13.94
N GLN A 186 6.69 8.83 13.22
CA GLN A 186 7.96 9.29 13.77
C GLN A 186 8.41 10.56 13.06
N SER A 187 8.86 11.56 13.83
CA SER A 187 9.68 12.65 13.31
C SER A 187 11.15 12.40 13.63
N PHE A 188 12.03 12.63 12.66
CA PHE A 188 13.49 12.56 12.81
C PHE A 188 14.14 13.94 13.02
N GLY A 189 13.33 15.01 13.00
CA GLY A 189 13.79 16.40 13.09
C GLY A 189 12.82 17.27 13.86
N GLU A 190 12.21 18.25 13.19
CA GLU A 190 11.25 19.19 13.79
C GLU A 190 9.82 18.61 13.89
N PRO A 191 8.89 19.27 14.60
CA PRO A 191 7.49 18.84 14.64
C PRO A 191 6.83 18.78 13.25
N ALA A 192 5.89 17.86 13.09
CA ALA A 192 5.12 17.67 11.87
C ALA A 192 3.67 17.32 12.18
N VAL A 193 2.82 17.39 11.15
CA VAL A 193 1.44 16.94 11.20
C VAL A 193 1.23 15.91 10.11
N ILE A 194 0.79 14.71 10.49
CA ILE A 194 0.41 13.65 9.56
C ILE A 194 -1.10 13.62 9.46
N ASP A 195 -1.62 13.74 8.24
CA ASP A 195 -3.04 13.55 7.95
C ASP A 195 -3.30 12.05 7.76
N PHE A 196 -3.64 11.37 8.85
CA PHE A 196 -4.23 10.04 8.77
C PHE A 196 -5.70 10.21 8.38
N GLN A 197 -6.05 9.87 7.13
CA GLN A 197 -7.39 10.11 6.59
C GLN A 197 -8.36 9.00 6.96
N LYS A 198 -7.97 7.75 6.69
CA LYS A 198 -8.84 6.59 6.92
C LYS A 198 -8.10 5.26 6.96
N ILE A 199 -8.73 4.29 7.63
CA ILE A 199 -8.49 2.86 7.44
C ILE A 199 -9.69 2.21 6.80
N GLU A 200 -9.44 1.36 5.81
CA GLU A 200 -10.44 0.50 5.19
C GLU A 200 -10.06 -0.96 5.47
N LEU A 201 -10.96 -1.66 6.16
CA LEU A 201 -10.84 -3.08 6.46
C LEU A 201 -11.70 -3.86 5.48
N PHE A 202 -11.07 -4.74 4.71
CA PHE A 202 -11.73 -5.69 3.83
C PHE A 202 -11.67 -7.07 4.45
N SER A 203 -12.80 -7.77 4.52
CA SER A 203 -12.85 -9.14 5.04
C SER A 203 -13.88 -9.99 4.28
N GLN A 204 -13.79 -11.31 4.46
CA GLN A 204 -14.91 -12.18 4.09
C GLN A 204 -16.07 -11.90 5.05
N GLN A 205 -17.30 -11.78 4.52
CA GLN A 205 -18.48 -11.75 5.37
C GLN A 205 -18.56 -13.05 6.16
N VAL A 206 -18.67 -12.93 7.47
CA VAL A 206 -19.15 -14.04 8.29
C VAL A 206 -20.67 -14.01 8.12
N GLU A 207 -21.23 -14.94 7.33
CA GLU A 207 -22.68 -15.20 7.31
C GLU A 207 -23.17 -15.66 8.69
#